data_AF-A0A1S4ERD7-F1
#
_entry.id   AF-A0A1S4ERD7-F1
#
_cell.length_a   1.000
_cell.length_b   1.000
_cell.length_c   1.000
_cell.angle_alpha   90.00
_cell.angle_beta   90.00
_cell.angle_gamma   90.00
#
_symmetry.space_group_name_H-M   'P 1'
#
loop_
_entity.id
_entity.type
_entity.pdbx_description
1 polymer ?
#
loop_
_entity_poly.entity_id
_entity_poly.type
_entity_poly.pdbx_seq_one_letter_code
_entity_poly.pdbx_strand_id
1 'polypeptide(L)'
;MEKCIKMRTALKAQLLKPEMSCHKAHSHINCMQAIQSGLADVTVLDAGDVYTAGLQYNLIPFISEIYNLGVPEYYVIAVAKEEDPSTELTYLKGKYMVYFGIWINIWFQ
;
A
#
# COMPACT_ATOMS: atom_id res chain seq x y z
N MET A 1 2.41 -9.21 -11.91
CA MET A 1 3.07 -8.75 -13.15
C MET A 1 2.09 -8.57 -14.31
N GLU A 2 1.17 -9.51 -14.54
CA GLU A 2 0.18 -9.43 -15.64
C GLU A 2 -0.59 -8.10 -15.72
N LYS A 3 -1.07 -7.57 -14.58
CA LYS A 3 -1.77 -6.27 -14.50
C LYS A 3 -0.94 -5.11 -15.08
N CYS A 4 0.35 -5.03 -14.75
CA CYS A 4 1.24 -3.99 -15.26
C CYS A 4 1.41 -4.09 -16.78
N ILE A 5 1.57 -5.31 -17.31
CA ILE A 5 1.72 -5.53 -18.75
C ILE A 5 0.46 -5.10 -19.50
N LYS A 6 -0.73 -5.45 -18.99
CA LYS A 6 -2.01 -5.03 -19.59
C LYS A 6 -2.14 -3.50 -19.58
N MET A 7 -1.81 -2.85 -18.47
CA MET A 7 -1.84 -1.38 -18.36
C MET A 7 -0.87 -0.74 -19.35
N ARG A 8 0.39 -1.19 -19.41
CA ARG A 8 1.37 -0.72 -20.39
C ARG A 8 0.85 -0.82 -21.82
N THR A 9 0.30 -1.96 -22.21
CA THR A 9 -0.23 -2.15 -23.57
C THR A 9 -1.40 -1.21 -23.86
N ALA A 10 -2.32 -1.03 -22.91
CA ALA A 10 -3.45 -0.12 -23.06
C ALA A 10 -3.01 1.35 -23.17
N LEU A 11 -2.10 1.81 -22.30
CA LEU A 11 -1.57 3.18 -22.35
C LEU A 11 -0.78 3.44 -23.63
N LYS A 12 0.01 2.46 -24.09
CA LYS A 12 0.76 2.55 -25.35
C LYS A 12 -0.17 2.65 -26.56
N ALA A 13 -1.28 1.90 -26.57
CA ALA A 13 -2.29 1.99 -27.62
C ALA A 13 -2.96 3.37 -27.69
N GLN A 14 -3.05 4.09 -26.55
CA GLN A 14 -3.55 5.45 -26.46
C GLN A 14 -2.47 6.53 -26.69
N LEU A 15 -1.26 6.15 -27.13
CA LEU A 15 -0.14 7.05 -27.40
C LEU A 15 0.29 7.92 -26.20
N LEU A 16 0.02 7.47 -24.97
CA LEU A 16 0.43 8.17 -23.76
C LEU A 16 1.95 8.06 -23.55
N LYS A 17 2.55 9.17 -23.10
CA LYS A 17 3.97 9.28 -22.78
C LYS A 17 4.15 9.70 -21.31
N PRO A 18 5.23 9.27 -20.64
CA PRO A 18 6.29 8.36 -21.12
C PRO A 18 5.80 6.91 -21.31
N GLU A 19 6.56 6.10 -22.04
CA GLU A 19 6.25 4.67 -22.15
C GLU A 19 6.52 3.98 -20.82
N MET A 20 5.54 3.21 -20.35
CA MET A 20 5.65 2.46 -19.11
C MET A 20 6.45 1.18 -19.30
N SER A 21 7.31 0.86 -18.34
CA SER A 21 7.96 -0.46 -18.22
C SER A 21 7.55 -1.12 -16.90
N CYS A 22 7.70 -2.45 -16.81
CA CYS A 22 7.31 -3.19 -15.62
C CYS A 22 8.54 -3.82 -14.96
N HIS A 23 8.86 -3.39 -13.75
CA HIS A 23 9.91 -3.95 -12.92
C HIS A 23 9.32 -4.89 -11.85
N LYS A 24 9.92 -6.07 -11.64
CA LYS A 24 9.46 -7.03 -10.62
C LYS A 24 10.41 -7.02 -9.43
N ALA A 25 9.89 -6.71 -8.25
CA ALA A 25 10.59 -6.93 -6.98
C ALA A 25 9.82 -7.93 -6.11
N HIS A 26 10.45 -8.41 -5.04
CA HIS A 26 9.90 -9.43 -4.14
C HIS A 26 9.17 -8.85 -2.91
N SER A 27 9.33 -7.56 -2.64
CA SER A 27 8.72 -6.85 -1.51
C SER A 27 8.63 -5.35 -1.79
N HIS A 28 7.83 -4.63 -1.01
CA HIS A 28 7.78 -3.16 -1.04
C HIS A 28 9.13 -2.54 -0.73
N ILE A 29 9.87 -3.09 0.24
CA ILE A 29 11.25 -2.69 0.56
C ILE A 29 12.15 -2.75 -0.69
N ASN A 30 12.09 -3.86 -1.44
CA ASN A 30 12.91 -4.00 -2.64
C ASN A 30 12.46 -3.06 -3.78
N CYS A 31 11.16 -2.76 -3.89
CA CYS A 31 10.69 -1.71 -4.80
C CYS A 31 11.27 -0.35 -4.42
N MET A 32 11.26 0.02 -3.14
CA MET A 32 11.82 1.29 -2.66
C MET A 32 13.32 1.39 -2.91
N GLN A 33 14.07 0.30 -2.65
CA GLN A 33 15.49 0.18 -2.99
C GLN A 33 15.76 0.31 -4.49
N ALA A 34 14.92 -0.32 -5.33
CA ALA A 34 15.04 -0.22 -6.78
C ALA A 34 14.86 1.23 -7.26
N ILE A 35 13.94 1.98 -6.64
CA ILE A 35 13.75 3.41 -6.98
C ILE A 35 14.93 4.24 -6.50
N GLN A 36 15.37 4.05 -5.26
CA GLN A 36 16.52 4.76 -4.71
C GLN A 36 17.80 4.53 -5.55
N SER A 37 17.97 3.32 -6.10
CA SER A 37 19.10 2.95 -6.96
C SER A 37 18.93 3.33 -8.44
N GLY A 38 17.79 3.93 -8.83
CA GLY A 38 17.52 4.35 -10.21
C GLY A 38 17.17 3.21 -11.17
N LEU A 39 16.80 2.03 -10.65
CA LEU A 39 16.37 0.86 -11.44
C LEU A 39 14.86 0.85 -11.74
N ALA A 40 14.09 1.68 -11.02
CA ALA A 40 12.66 1.88 -11.21
C ALA A 40 12.28 3.32 -10.86
N ASP A 41 11.10 3.78 -11.32
CA ASP A 41 10.70 5.18 -11.14
C ASP A 41 9.61 5.36 -10.09
N VAL A 42 8.63 4.44 -10.06
CA VAL A 42 7.40 4.60 -9.29
C VAL A 42 6.91 3.26 -8.72
N THR A 43 6.33 3.32 -7.53
CA THR A 43 5.59 2.22 -6.91
C THR A 43 4.44 2.79 -6.09
N VAL A 44 3.36 2.02 -5.94
CA VAL A 44 2.25 2.34 -5.04
C VAL A 44 2.52 1.66 -3.70
N LEU A 45 2.35 2.39 -2.61
CA LEU A 45 2.62 1.95 -1.23
C LEU A 45 1.43 2.33 -0.34
N ASP A 46 1.20 1.54 0.70
CA ASP A 46 0.26 1.92 1.76
C ASP A 46 0.87 3.00 2.66
N ALA A 47 0.05 3.72 3.44
CA ALA A 47 0.47 4.84 4.28
C ALA A 47 1.64 4.50 5.23
N GLY A 48 1.68 3.29 5.81
CA GLY A 48 2.79 2.86 6.66
C GLY A 48 4.10 2.68 5.89
N ASP A 49 4.03 2.15 4.67
CA ASP A 49 5.19 2.00 3.81
C ASP A 49 5.67 3.35 3.24
N VAL A 50 4.77 4.31 3.00
CA VAL A 50 5.14 5.68 2.59
C VAL A 50 6.00 6.36 3.65
N TYR A 51 5.70 6.17 4.94
CA TYR A 51 6.54 6.67 6.03
C TYR A 51 7.96 6.09 5.96
N THR A 52 8.06 4.77 5.78
CA THR A 52 9.34 4.06 5.63
C THR A 52 10.09 4.52 4.36
N ALA A 53 9.36 4.75 3.26
CA ALA A 53 9.89 5.23 1.99
C ALA A 53 10.57 6.59 2.12
N GLY A 54 9.93 7.54 2.80
CA GLY A 54 10.50 8.84 3.08
C GLY A 54 11.69 8.76 4.03
N LEU A 55 11.54 8.03 5.13
CA LEU A 55 12.54 7.97 6.20
C LEU A 55 13.83 7.24 5.80
N GLN A 56 13.71 6.10 5.10
CA GLN A 56 14.85 5.22 4.81
C GLN A 56 15.35 5.31 3.37
N TYR A 57 14.46 5.66 2.43
CA TYR A 57 14.75 5.63 0.99
C TYR A 57 14.74 7.01 0.33
N ASN A 58 14.41 8.07 1.08
CA ASN A 58 14.30 9.45 0.60
C ASN A 58 13.34 9.58 -0.60
N LEU A 59 12.26 8.77 -0.60
CA LEU A 59 11.22 8.84 -1.61
C LEU A 59 10.16 9.87 -1.22
N ILE A 60 9.56 10.51 -2.22
CA ILE A 60 8.54 11.54 -2.03
C ILE A 60 7.22 11.05 -2.64
N PRO A 61 6.10 11.04 -1.88
CA PRO A 61 4.79 10.75 -2.43
C PRO A 61 4.32 11.91 -3.31
N PHE A 62 3.83 11.62 -4.53
CA PHE A 62 3.35 12.64 -5.47
C PHE A 62 1.98 12.32 -6.11
N ILE A 63 1.45 11.11 -5.90
CA ILE A 63 0.10 10.68 -6.31
C ILE A 63 -0.53 9.96 -5.12
N SER A 64 -1.83 10.16 -4.91
CA SER A 64 -2.63 9.48 -3.89
C SER A 64 -3.84 8.82 -4.51
N GLU A 65 -4.23 7.65 -3.98
CA GLU A 65 -5.48 7.00 -4.33
C GLU A 65 -6.64 7.75 -3.66
N ILE A 66 -7.68 8.06 -4.43
CA ILE A 66 -8.91 8.67 -3.93
C ILE A 66 -10.03 7.66 -4.12
N TYR A 67 -10.68 7.33 -3.00
CA TYR A 67 -11.82 6.42 -2.95
C TYR A 67 -13.13 7.23 -2.95
N ASN A 68 -14.21 6.65 -2.41
CA ASN A 68 -15.56 7.21 -2.44
C ASN A 68 -15.76 8.44 -1.52
N LEU A 69 -14.76 8.81 -0.72
CA LEU A 69 -14.85 9.92 0.24
C LEU A 69 -14.50 11.28 -0.38
N GLY A 70 -14.03 11.31 -1.64
CA GLY A 70 -13.59 12.55 -2.30
C GLY A 70 -12.30 13.15 -1.73
N VAL A 71 -11.75 12.55 -0.67
CA VAL A 71 -10.47 12.85 -0.04
C VAL A 71 -9.57 11.61 -0.08
N PRO A 72 -8.23 11.76 -0.07
CA PRO A 72 -7.27 10.65 -0.12
C PRO A 72 -7.11 9.97 1.26
N GLU A 73 -8.22 9.69 1.93
CA GLU A 73 -8.26 9.09 3.26
C GLU A 73 -9.14 7.84 3.22
N TYR A 74 -8.87 6.88 4.10
CA TYR A 74 -9.70 5.70 4.30
C TYR A 74 -9.81 5.37 5.78
N TYR A 75 -10.91 4.72 6.17
CA TYR A 75 -11.14 4.32 7.55
C TYR A 75 -10.50 2.97 7.84
N VAL A 76 -9.79 2.91 8.97
CA VAL A 76 -9.34 1.67 9.58
C VAL A 76 -10.42 1.19 10.54
N ILE A 77 -10.88 -0.04 10.35
CA ILE A 77 -11.93 -0.65 11.17
C ILE A 77 -11.48 -2.01 11.71
N ALA A 78 -11.92 -2.33 12.92
CA ALA A 78 -11.82 -3.66 13.48
C ALA A 78 -13.15 -4.39 13.26
N VAL A 79 -13.12 -5.54 12.59
CA VAL A 79 -14.31 -6.35 12.34
C VAL A 79 -14.30 -7.53 13.29
N ALA A 80 -15.40 -7.70 14.01
CA ALA A 80 -15.63 -8.80 14.93
C ALA A 80 -16.88 -9.58 14.51
N LYS A 81 -16.97 -10.84 14.96
CA LYS A 81 -18.18 -11.62 14.78
C LYS A 81 -19.28 -11.12 15.71
N GLU A 82 -20.49 -11.00 15.19
CA GLU A 82 -21.67 -10.58 15.96
C GLU A 82 -21.96 -11.52 17.14
N GLU A 83 -21.75 -12.83 16.96
CA GLU A 83 -21.94 -13.86 17.99
C GLU A 83 -20.93 -13.80 19.16
N ASP A 84 -19.90 -12.96 19.09
CA ASP A 84 -18.94 -12.78 20.18
C ASP A 84 -19.22 -11.46 20.92
N PRO A 85 -20.06 -11.49 21.98
CA PRO A 85 -20.44 -10.29 22.73
C PRO A 85 -19.30 -9.73 23.58
N SER A 86 -18.17 -10.45 23.68
CA SER A 86 -17.02 -10.08 24.51
C SER A 86 -15.89 -9.40 23.74
N THR A 87 -16.06 -9.20 22.43
CA THR A 87 -15.08 -8.48 21.60
C THR A 87 -15.38 -6.99 21.63
N GLU A 88 -15.01 -6.36 22.75
CA GLU A 88 -14.85 -4.91 22.84
C GLU A 88 -13.39 -4.54 22.57
N LEU A 89 -13.16 -3.36 21.99
CA LEU A 89 -11.83 -2.86 21.63
C LEU A 89 -10.84 -2.85 22.82
N THR A 90 -11.36 -2.61 24.01
CA THR A 90 -10.59 -2.54 25.27
C THR A 90 -10.25 -3.92 25.84
N TYR A 91 -10.93 -5.00 25.42
CA TYR A 91 -10.81 -6.36 25.97
C TYR A 91 -10.31 -7.38 24.95
N LEU A 92 -9.40 -6.96 24.06
CA LEU A 92 -8.85 -7.85 23.03
C LEU A 92 -7.64 -8.68 23.52
N LYS A 93 -7.13 -8.42 24.74
CA LYS A 93 -5.99 -9.14 25.29
C LYS A 93 -6.30 -10.64 25.41
N GLY A 94 -5.45 -11.47 24.79
CA GLY A 94 -5.61 -12.93 24.78
C GLY A 94 -6.57 -13.45 23.70
N LYS A 95 -7.17 -12.58 22.89
CA LYS A 95 -7.92 -12.96 21.69
C LYS A 95 -6.98 -13.12 20.49
N TYR A 96 -7.36 -14.00 19.57
CA TYR A 96 -6.67 -14.15 18.29
C TYR A 96 -7.09 -13.04 17.34
N MET A 97 -6.10 -12.37 16.74
CA MET A 97 -6.28 -11.26 15.81
C MET A 97 -5.62 -11.59 14.48
N VAL A 98 -6.24 -11.16 13.38
CA VAL A 98 -5.69 -11.30 12.03
C VAL A 98 -5.36 -9.91 11.51
N TYR A 99 -4.12 -9.73 11.09
CA TYR A 99 -3.62 -8.47 10.52
C TYR A 99 -3.32 -8.67 9.04
N PHE A 100 -3.53 -7.63 8.23
CA PHE A 100 -3.23 -7.65 6.80
C PHE A 100 -1.71 -7.61 6.52
N GLY A 101 -0.91 -7.04 7.43
CA GLY A 101 0.53 -6.90 7.29
C GLY A 101 1.17 -6.27 8.52
N ILE A 102 2.48 -6.45 8.67
CA ILE A 102 3.27 -6.00 9.84
C ILE A 102 3.37 -4.46 9.93
N TRP A 103 3.32 -3.75 8.80
CA TRP A 103 3.52 -2.30 8.72
C TRP A 103 2.24 -1.50 8.47
N ILE A 104 1.08 -2.15 8.54
CA ILE A 104 -0.21 -1.46 8.45
C ILE A 104 -0.49 -0.81 9.80
N ASN A 105 -0.87 0.47 9.77
CA ASN A 105 -1.11 1.32 10.95
C ASN A 105 -2.35 0.87 11.76
N ILE A 106 -2.27 -0.30 12.40
CA ILE A 106 -3.22 -0.79 13.40
C ILE A 106 -2.39 -1.16 14.64
N TRP A 107 -1.76 -0.16 15.25
CA TRP A 107 -1.23 -0.31 16.60
C TRP A 107 -2.35 0.05 17.57
N PHE A 108 -3.08 -0.97 18.04
CA PHE A 108 -3.82 -0.84 19.28
C PHE A 108 -2.81 -0.91 20.42
N GLN A 109 -2.52 0.24 21.01
CA GLN A 109 -1.72 0.34 22.23
C GLN A 109 -2.58 0.10 23.46
#